data_AF-A0A2H0YYC0-F1
#
_entry.id   AF-A0A2H0YYC0-F1
#
_cell.length_a   1.000
_cell.length_b   1.000
_cell.length_c   1.000
_cell.angle_alpha   90.00
_cell.angle_beta   90.00
_cell.angle_gamma   90.00
#
_symmetry.space_group_name_H-M   'P 1'
#
loop_
_entity.id
_entity.type
_entity.pdbx_description
1 polymer ?
#
loop_
_entity_poly.entity_id
_entity_poly.type
_entity_poly.pdbx_seq_one_letter_code
_entity_poly.pdbx_strand_id
1 'polypeptide(L)'
;MATISADATQKFVPVKEIRNGIILLKDGGYRGVLICSSINFGLKSSDEQHAIIIGFQNFLNTLDFSIQIVVNSRRMDLRPYLAL
;
A
#
# COMPACT_ATOMS: atom_id res chain seq x y z
N MET A 1 -28.16 31.69 2.82
CA MET A 1 -27.81 30.25 2.75
C MET A 1 -26.53 30.11 1.97
N ALA A 2 -25.40 29.86 2.64
CA ALA A 2 -24.13 29.61 1.96
C ALA A 2 -24.13 28.17 1.43
N THR A 3 -24.10 28.01 0.12
CA THR A 3 -23.88 26.72 -0.53
C THR A 3 -22.41 26.34 -0.34
N ILE A 4 -22.14 25.39 0.55
CA ILE A 4 -20.82 24.78 0.66
C ILE A 4 -20.61 24.00 -0.65
N SER A 5 -19.90 24.61 -1.60
CA SER A 5 -19.35 23.89 -2.75
C SER A 5 -18.30 22.94 -2.19
N ALA A 6 -18.71 21.72 -1.85
CA ALA A 6 -17.79 20.66 -1.54
C ALA A 6 -17.01 20.38 -2.83
N ASP A 7 -15.77 20.84 -2.88
CA ASP A 7 -14.86 20.45 -3.94
C ASP A 7 -14.88 18.93 -4.04
N ALA A 8 -15.13 18.40 -5.24
CA ALA A 8 -15.16 16.96 -5.45
C ALA A 8 -13.84 16.36 -4.95
N THR A 9 -13.88 15.27 -4.18
CA THR A 9 -12.70 14.56 -3.63
C THR A 9 -11.65 14.22 -4.71
N GLN A 10 -12.08 14.15 -5.97
CA GLN A 10 -11.25 13.98 -7.17
C GLN A 10 -10.30 15.16 -7.45
N LYS A 11 -10.57 16.36 -6.91
CA LYS A 11 -9.61 17.48 -6.89
C LYS A 11 -8.47 17.24 -5.89
N PHE A 12 -8.73 16.49 -4.81
CA PHE A 12 -7.74 16.19 -3.78
C PHE A 12 -6.74 15.11 -4.21
N VAL A 13 -7.15 14.17 -5.07
CA VAL A 13 -6.26 13.14 -5.62
C VAL A 13 -5.90 13.50 -7.06
N PRO A 14 -4.67 13.97 -7.35
CA PRO A 14 -4.30 14.51 -8.66
C PRO A 14 -4.04 13.41 -9.70
N VAL A 15 -4.97 12.45 -9.88
CA VAL A 15 -4.89 11.42 -10.92
C VAL A 15 -5.30 12.00 -12.27
N LYS A 16 -4.49 11.77 -13.29
CA LYS A 16 -4.77 12.11 -14.69
C LYS A 16 -5.42 10.92 -15.41
N GLU A 17 -4.76 9.77 -15.40
CA GLU A 17 -5.27 8.52 -15.99
C GLU A 17 -4.59 7.30 -15.37
N ILE A 18 -5.14 6.11 -15.64
CA ILE A 18 -4.55 4.83 -15.26
C ILE A 18 -4.34 4.03 -16.54
N ARG A 19 -3.09 3.63 -16.81
CA ARG A 19 -2.72 2.87 -18.01
C ARG A 19 -1.85 1.69 -17.61
N ASN A 20 -2.27 0.48 -18.01
CA ASN A 20 -1.56 -0.77 -17.73
C ASN A 20 -1.21 -0.98 -16.24
N GLY A 21 -2.10 -0.57 -15.33
CA GLY A 21 -1.88 -0.70 -13.88
C GLY A 21 -0.97 0.37 -13.26
N ILE A 22 -0.51 1.34 -14.04
CA ILE A 22 0.28 2.49 -13.57
C ILE A 22 -0.64 3.72 -13.51
N ILE A 23 -0.55 4.46 -12.41
CA ILE A 23 -1.29 5.70 -12.21
C ILE A 23 -0.42 6.86 -12.69
N LEU A 24 -0.93 7.64 -13.65
CA LEU A 24 -0.31 8.89 -14.08
C LEU A 24 -0.98 10.04 -13.32
N LEU A 25 -0.17 10.87 -12.66
CA LEU A 25 -0.61 12.05 -11.94
C LEU A 25 -0.62 13.28 -12.88
N LYS A 26 -1.40 14.31 -12.50
CA LYS A 26 -1.54 15.56 -13.28
C LYS A 26 -0.24 16.36 -13.38
N ASP A 27 0.68 16.18 -12.43
CA ASP A 27 2.02 16.76 -12.40
C ASP A 27 3.04 15.99 -13.27
N GLY A 28 2.62 14.89 -13.92
CA GLY A 28 3.47 14.01 -14.72
C GLY A 28 4.14 12.89 -13.93
N GLY A 29 3.91 12.79 -12.62
CA GLY A 29 4.44 11.72 -11.79
C GLY A 29 3.77 10.37 -12.07
N TYR A 30 4.53 9.29 -11.92
CA TYR A 30 4.02 7.91 -12.02
C TYR A 30 3.92 7.27 -10.64
N ARG A 31 2.85 6.51 -10.39
CA ARG A 31 2.66 5.74 -9.15
C ARG A 31 2.25 4.31 -9.46
N GLY A 32 2.91 3.36 -8.81
CA GLY A 32 2.48 1.97 -8.72
C GLY A 32 1.94 1.68 -7.32
N VAL A 33 0.87 0.89 -7.23
CA VAL A 33 0.33 0.43 -5.95
C VAL A 33 0.42 -1.09 -5.94
N LEU A 34 1.11 -1.62 -4.93
CA LEU A 34 1.33 -3.06 -4.76
C LEU A 34 0.60 -3.53 -3.50
N ILE A 35 -0.11 -4.64 -3.62
CA ILE A 35 -0.66 -5.37 -2.48
C ILE A 35 0.37 -6.43 -2.10
N CYS A 36 0.80 -6.40 -0.84
CA CYS A 36 1.72 -7.38 -0.28
C CYS A 36 1.02 -8.17 0.82
N SER A 37 1.29 -9.48 0.89
CA SER A 37 0.85 -10.31 2.01
C SER A 37 1.80 -10.17 3.20
N SER A 38 1.27 -10.34 4.40
CA SER A 38 2.07 -10.45 5.61
C SER A 38 2.69 -11.84 5.73
N ILE A 39 3.83 -11.92 6.40
CA ILE A 39 4.47 -13.17 6.80
C ILE A 39 4.38 -13.34 8.32
N ASN A 40 4.23 -14.58 8.79
CA ASN A 40 4.27 -14.91 10.23
C ASN A 40 5.72 -14.84 10.76
N PHE A 41 6.28 -13.64 10.82
CA PHE A 41 7.69 -13.40 11.15
C PHE A 41 8.10 -14.02 12.49
N GLY A 42 7.25 -13.90 13.52
CA GLY A 42 7.52 -14.45 14.85
C GLY A 42 7.54 -15.99 14.93
N LEU A 43 7.03 -16.69 13.92
CA LEU A 43 7.08 -18.17 13.85
C LEU A 43 8.31 -18.69 13.09
N LYS A 44 9.15 -17.78 12.57
CA LYS A 44 10.36 -18.14 11.82
C LYS A 44 11.52 -18.45 12.75
N SER A 45 12.44 -19.30 12.30
CA SER A 45 13.71 -19.52 13.00
C SER A 45 14.56 -18.24 13.05
N SER A 46 15.52 -18.16 13.97
CA SER A 46 16.40 -16.99 14.10
C SER A 46 17.12 -16.66 12.80
N ASP A 47 17.61 -17.68 12.09
CA ASP A 47 18.32 -17.50 10.83
C ASP A 47 17.40 -16.98 9.71
N GLU A 48 16.17 -17.51 9.62
CA GLU A 48 15.16 -16.99 8.69
C GLU A 48 14.78 -15.55 9.01
N GLN A 49 14.58 -15.22 10.29
CA GLN A 49 14.27 -13.86 10.71
C GLN A 49 15.39 -12.90 10.31
N HIS A 50 16.65 -13.29 10.54
CA HIS A 50 17.82 -12.51 10.17
C HIS A 50 17.91 -12.31 8.64
N ALA A 51 17.69 -13.38 7.88
CA ALA A 51 17.70 -13.31 6.41
C ALA A 51 16.60 -12.38 5.87
N ILE A 52 15.39 -12.43 6.44
CA ILE A 52 14.28 -11.54 6.08
C ILE A 52 14.63 -10.07 6.36
N ILE A 53 15.23 -9.79 7.53
CA ILE A 53 15.63 -8.42 7.91
C ILE A 53 16.68 -7.89 6.94
N ILE A 54 17.73 -8.68 6.63
CA ILE A 54 18.77 -8.28 5.67
C ILE A 54 18.16 -8.05 4.28
N GLY A 55 17.27 -8.93 3.83
CA GLY A 55 16.57 -8.77 2.55
C GLY A 55 15.76 -7.48 2.48
N PHE A 56 15.03 -7.16 3.56
CA PHE A 56 14.25 -5.92 3.64
C PHE A 56 15.15 -4.68 3.67
N GLN A 57 16.26 -4.71 4.40
CA GLN A 57 17.27 -3.64 4.38
C GLN A 57 17.82 -3.42 2.97
N ASN A 58 18.20 -4.48 2.27
CA ASN A 58 18.73 -4.38 0.91
C ASN A 58 17.70 -3.79 -0.06
N PHE A 59 16.42 -4.18 0.07
CA PHE A 59 15.32 -3.58 -0.67
C PHE A 59 15.26 -2.06 -0.44
N LEU A 60 15.26 -1.60 0.81
CA LEU A 60 15.23 -0.18 1.14
C LEU A 60 16.44 0.59 0.58
N ASN A 61 17.62 -0.01 0.68
CA ASN A 61 18.87 0.59 0.17
C ASN A 61 18.93 0.68 -1.36
N THR A 62 18.09 -0.09 -2.07
CA THR A 62 18.04 -0.09 -3.55
C THR A 62 17.06 0.96 -4.09
N LEU A 63 16.24 1.57 -3.24
CA LEU A 63 15.23 2.54 -3.68
C LEU A 63 15.88 3.88 -4.05
N ASP A 64 15.74 4.27 -5.31
CA ASP A 64 16.14 5.57 -5.87
C ASP A 64 14.96 6.56 -5.96
N PHE A 65 13.77 6.18 -5.47
CA PHE A 65 12.56 7.00 -5.42
C PHE A 65 11.80 6.87 -4.11
N SER A 66 10.96 7.85 -3.80
CA SER A 66 10.13 7.84 -2.59
C SER A 66 9.02 6.79 -2.68
N ILE A 67 8.94 5.93 -1.66
CA ILE A 67 7.85 4.96 -1.49
C ILE A 67 6.97 5.32 -0.29
N GLN A 68 5.79 4.72 -0.23
CA GLN A 68 4.91 4.76 0.92
C GLN A 68 4.54 3.34 1.33
N ILE A 69 4.76 2.99 2.59
CA ILE A 69 4.33 1.71 3.16
C ILE A 69 3.07 1.97 3.98
N VAL A 70 1.96 1.37 3.56
CA VAL A 70 0.68 1.48 4.26
C VAL A 70 0.38 0.14 4.93
N VAL A 71 0.31 0.14 6.25
CA VAL A 71 -0.11 -1.02 7.04
C VAL A 71 -1.54 -0.79 7.50
N ASN A 72 -2.45 -1.69 7.11
CA ASN A 72 -3.85 -1.63 7.51
C ASN A 72 -4.23 -2.90 8.27
N SER A 73 -4.51 -2.76 9.56
CA SER A 73 -5.06 -3.84 10.37
C SER A 73 -6.57 -3.93 10.15
N ARG A 74 -7.02 -4.97 9.46
CA ARG A 74 -8.45 -5.26 9.27
C ARG A 74 -8.89 -6.31 10.28
N ARG A 75 -10.03 -6.08 10.94
CA ARG A 75 -10.69 -7.13 11.72
C ARG A 75 -11.09 -8.25 10.76
N MET A 76 -10.70 -9.49 11.07
CA MET A 76 -11.11 -10.65 10.29
C MET A 76 -12.63 -10.80 10.40
N ASP A 77 -13.30 -10.88 9.25
CA ASP A 77 -14.73 -11.16 9.21
C ASP A 77 -14.96 -12.65 9.47
N LEU A 78 -15.52 -12.97 10.64
CA LEU A 78 -15.83 -14.33 11.05
C LEU A 78 -17.22 -14.80 10.60
N ARG A 79 -18.06 -13.92 10.03
CA ARG A 79 -19.42 -14.29 9.58
C ARG A 79 -19.43 -15.47 8.60
N PRO A 80 -18.51 -15.58 7.62
CA PRO A 80 -18.45 -16.74 6.73
C PRO A 80 -18.14 -18.06 7.46
N TYR A 81 -17.42 -18.01 8.58
CA TYR A 81 -17.10 -19.19 9.39
C TYR A 81 -18.24 -19.60 10.33
N LEU A 82 -19.11 -18.66 10.70
CA LEU A 82 -20.27 -18.89 11.58
C LEU A 82 -21.54 -19.27 10.81
N ALA A 83 -21.53 -19.17 9.48
CA ALA A 83 -22.68 -19.46 8.61
C ALA A 83 -22.71 -20.91 8.07
N LEU A 84 -21.76 -21.75 8.48
CA LEU A 84 -21.79 -23.22 8.33
C LEU A 84 -22.39 -23.86 9.59
#